data_AF-A0A9D5LRS9-F1
#
_entry.id   AF-A0A9D5LRS9-F1
#
_cell.length_a   1.000
_cell.length_b   1.000
_cell.length_c   1.000
_cell.angle_alpha   90.00
_cell.angle_beta   90.00
_cell.angle_gamma   90.00
#
_symmetry.space_group_name_H-M   'P 1'
#
loop_
_entity.id
_entity.type
_entity.pdbx_description
1 polymer ?
#
loop_
_entity_poly.entity_id
_entity_poly.type
_entity_poly.pdbx_seq_one_letter_code
_entity_poly.pdbx_strand_id
1 'polypeptide(L)'
;MKKAIYLLPLLALIGCKSPDPNPSTSTPPVSEEIPGEGYTPDFNAEFVPSYSYAILPYSGEVAADAPQYPAMDDGLNPQLTVWKYLVEVTFNGDEAPQVKVPTGCPATVKTENGNVDIDLGDTDYIKLVVGGESESGSLRVAGNKRHLIQLNNLTLRSNDRPAINDQNGKRLFLDLVGQNVLSDGSAYISAPVGEDRKGAFFSEGNTVICGDGSLEVTGNYSHGFATDGFLYVNPGATLVVNNAVRNAIHVKGSASEANSFRGVEIVGGYVYANTSSPRGKALKSDSNIQIRGGSVSLNCSGNAAIDPTDGSLSSPACIKSDLTVRISGGSVNLTATGDGAKGIKANGAVELNGGDLHIALRGNAITGGGDSATPKGIKADGNLMINGGGNYVSARGAGSIGIESGYGMVIDGGVTYTFGSNMGILFGRTGAYCSGVVLAGGESNSDFNSAYTMSLTNVQSQTISKIMSEDGKELIGSFRWPVAMKSASLTILK
;
A
#
# COMPACT_ATOMS: atom_id res chain seq x y z
N MET A 1 -24.83 42.66 -7.48
CA MET A 1 -25.32 43.06 -8.82
C MET A 1 -24.62 42.18 -9.85
N LYS A 2 -25.38 41.40 -10.61
CA LYS A 2 -24.88 40.45 -11.62
C LYS A 2 -24.03 41.18 -12.69
N LYS A 3 -22.85 40.67 -13.01
CA LYS A 3 -22.24 40.87 -14.33
C LYS A 3 -21.70 39.54 -14.84
N ALA A 4 -22.22 39.18 -16.01
CA ALA A 4 -21.98 37.96 -16.75
C ALA A 4 -20.56 37.95 -17.35
N ILE A 5 -19.97 36.77 -17.46
CA ILE A 5 -18.77 36.50 -18.25
C ILE A 5 -19.26 35.91 -19.58
N TYR A 6 -18.97 36.62 -20.68
CA TYR A 6 -19.14 36.13 -22.05
C TYR A 6 -17.80 35.62 -22.57
N LEU A 7 -17.84 34.48 -23.26
CA LEU A 7 -16.75 33.84 -23.98
C LEU A 7 -16.85 34.22 -25.47
N LEU A 8 -15.77 34.70 -26.12
CA LEU A 8 -15.57 34.73 -27.60
C LEU A 8 -14.10 35.14 -27.95
N PRO A 9 -13.59 34.93 -29.19
CA PRO A 9 -12.26 34.38 -29.47
C PRO A 9 -11.27 35.35 -30.14
N LEU A 10 -9.99 34.98 -29.99
CA LEU A 10 -8.74 35.27 -30.73
C LEU A 10 -8.65 36.46 -31.74
N LEU A 11 -7.70 37.38 -31.52
CA LEU A 11 -6.92 38.09 -32.56
C LEU A 11 -5.55 38.55 -32.00
N ALA A 12 -4.49 38.45 -32.80
CA ALA A 12 -3.07 38.61 -32.41
C ALA A 12 -2.51 40.03 -32.57
N LEU A 13 -1.49 40.42 -31.76
CA LEU A 13 -0.27 41.15 -32.16
C LEU A 13 0.79 41.31 -31.02
N ILE A 14 1.99 40.74 -31.25
CA ILE A 14 3.41 41.13 -31.00
C ILE A 14 3.91 41.88 -29.72
N GLY A 15 4.93 41.28 -29.08
CA GLY A 15 6.12 41.91 -28.44
C GLY A 15 6.10 41.99 -26.89
N CYS A 16 7.06 41.49 -26.08
CA CYS A 16 8.52 41.49 -26.17
C CYS A 16 9.22 40.26 -25.52
N LYS A 17 10.38 39.90 -26.10
CA LYS A 17 11.52 39.08 -25.61
C LYS A 17 12.31 39.84 -24.50
N SER A 18 13.21 39.32 -23.65
CA SER A 18 13.96 38.07 -23.35
C SER A 18 14.68 38.33 -21.98
N PRO A 19 15.75 37.61 -21.50
CA PRO A 19 16.36 36.35 -21.91
C PRO A 19 16.62 35.33 -20.78
N ASP A 20 16.72 34.07 -21.18
CA ASP A 20 17.31 32.96 -20.44
C ASP A 20 18.82 32.87 -20.78
N PRO A 21 19.75 32.73 -19.81
CA PRO A 21 21.17 32.50 -20.07
C PRO A 21 21.55 31.01 -19.92
N ASN A 22 21.59 30.30 -21.06
CA ASN A 22 22.13 28.94 -21.27
C ASN A 22 23.66 28.84 -20.95
N PRO A 23 24.36 27.68 -20.83
CA PRO A 23 24.47 26.67 -21.92
C PRO A 23 24.77 25.16 -21.57
N SER A 24 24.07 24.28 -22.28
CA SER A 24 24.48 23.01 -22.97
C SER A 24 25.57 22.06 -22.41
N THR A 25 25.25 20.75 -22.40
CA THR A 25 26.19 19.68 -22.81
C THR A 25 25.50 18.57 -23.63
N SER A 26 25.98 18.43 -24.86
CA SER A 26 25.97 17.31 -25.84
C SER A 26 25.23 15.98 -25.56
N THR A 27 24.35 15.61 -26.51
CA THR A 27 23.77 14.26 -26.73
C THR A 27 24.66 13.37 -27.61
N PRO A 28 24.51 12.03 -27.47
CA PRO A 28 24.05 11.21 -28.60
C PRO A 28 22.81 10.38 -28.21
N PRO A 29 22.09 9.76 -29.18
CA PRO A 29 20.66 9.92 -29.34
C PRO A 29 19.87 9.13 -28.30
N VAL A 30 19.15 9.86 -27.47
CA VAL A 30 17.98 9.36 -26.75
C VAL A 30 16.83 10.21 -27.23
N SER A 31 15.74 9.57 -27.63
CA SER A 31 14.52 10.17 -28.16
C SER A 31 14.13 11.42 -27.38
N GLU A 32 13.96 12.53 -28.08
CA GLU A 32 13.36 13.75 -27.57
C GLU A 32 12.02 13.44 -26.91
N GLU A 33 11.91 13.64 -25.60
CA GLU A 33 10.69 14.13 -24.97
C GLU A 33 11.07 14.86 -23.68
N ILE A 34 10.95 16.19 -23.72
CA ILE A 34 11.02 17.10 -22.58
C ILE A 34 9.70 16.97 -21.80
N PRO A 35 9.69 17.11 -20.47
CA PRO A 35 8.54 16.80 -19.63
C PRO A 35 7.49 17.90 -19.73
N GLY A 36 6.31 17.55 -20.23
CA GLY A 36 5.18 18.45 -20.40
C GLY A 36 4.43 18.08 -21.68
N GLU A 37 3.13 17.80 -21.55
CA GLU A 37 2.26 17.16 -22.54
C GLU A 37 2.37 15.62 -22.56
N GLY A 38 1.50 14.93 -21.81
CA GLY A 38 1.42 13.46 -21.90
C GLY A 38 0.55 12.75 -20.86
N TYR A 39 0.40 13.29 -19.65
CA TYR A 39 -0.57 12.72 -18.69
C TYR A 39 -1.94 13.37 -18.84
N THR A 40 -2.65 12.95 -19.88
CA THR A 40 -4.12 12.89 -19.79
C THR A 40 -4.46 11.63 -19.00
N PRO A 41 -5.04 11.70 -17.79
CA PRO A 41 -5.55 10.51 -17.11
C PRO A 41 -6.82 10.07 -17.84
N ASP A 42 -6.66 9.42 -19.00
CA ASP A 42 -7.75 8.67 -19.60
C ASP A 42 -7.86 7.36 -18.82
N PHE A 43 -8.79 7.32 -17.86
CA PHE A 43 -9.23 6.05 -17.30
C PHE A 43 -9.79 5.22 -18.46
N ASN A 44 -9.06 4.18 -18.87
CA ASN A 44 -9.61 3.15 -19.75
C ASN A 44 -10.08 1.97 -18.88
N ALA A 45 -11.34 1.58 -19.11
CA ALA A 45 -12.01 0.57 -18.34
C ALA A 45 -11.46 -0.86 -18.57
N GLU A 46 -10.70 -1.09 -19.65
CA GLU A 46 -9.98 -2.33 -19.98
C GLU A 46 -8.67 -2.52 -19.19
N PHE A 47 -8.17 -1.48 -18.51
CA PHE A 47 -7.04 -1.58 -17.57
C PHE A 47 -7.51 -1.83 -16.13
N VAL A 48 -8.51 -2.70 -15.92
CA VAL A 48 -8.46 -3.50 -14.69
C VAL A 48 -7.19 -4.29 -14.82
N PRO A 49 -6.18 -4.09 -13.97
CA PRO A 49 -4.92 -4.72 -14.25
C PRO A 49 -5.05 -6.24 -14.12
N SER A 50 -4.87 -6.96 -15.22
CA SER A 50 -4.31 -8.31 -15.14
C SER A 50 -2.81 -8.13 -14.92
N TYR A 51 -2.40 -7.95 -13.66
CA TYR A 51 -0.98 -7.83 -13.35
C TYR A 51 -0.33 -9.22 -13.40
N SER A 52 0.24 -9.57 -14.55
CA SER A 52 1.37 -10.50 -14.59
C SER A 52 2.62 -9.63 -14.55
N TYR A 53 3.19 -9.43 -13.36
CA TYR A 53 4.58 -8.99 -13.27
C TYR A 53 5.45 -10.21 -13.12
N ALA A 54 6.56 -10.25 -13.86
CA ALA A 54 7.71 -11.01 -13.43
C ALA A 54 8.12 -10.45 -12.06
N ILE A 55 8.08 -11.29 -11.02
CA ILE A 55 8.53 -10.94 -9.67
C ILE A 55 10.05 -10.87 -9.74
N LEU A 56 10.57 -9.67 -10.03
CA LEU A 56 12.00 -9.38 -10.05
C LEU A 56 12.38 -8.53 -8.82
N PRO A 57 13.62 -8.62 -8.34
CA PRO A 57 14.23 -7.65 -7.42
C PRO A 57 13.90 -6.20 -7.81
N TYR A 58 13.43 -5.38 -6.87
CA TYR A 58 13.09 -3.97 -7.09
C TYR A 58 14.00 -3.06 -6.25
N SER A 59 14.91 -2.36 -6.92
CA SER A 59 15.81 -1.37 -6.33
C SER A 59 15.30 0.07 -6.43
N GLY A 60 14.02 0.27 -6.74
CA GLY A 60 13.45 1.57 -7.11
C GLY A 60 13.24 2.54 -5.94
N GLU A 61 12.19 3.37 -6.02
CA GLU A 61 12.05 4.57 -5.19
C GLU A 61 12.24 4.30 -3.68
N VAL A 62 13.00 5.18 -3.03
CA VAL A 62 13.24 5.16 -1.58
C VAL A 62 12.73 6.46 -0.97
N ALA A 63 12.37 6.43 0.31
CA ALA A 63 11.94 7.63 0.98
C ALA A 63 13.07 8.68 0.98
N ALA A 64 12.74 9.94 0.69
CA ALA A 64 13.74 11.02 0.67
C ALA A 64 14.42 11.21 2.04
N ASP A 65 13.70 10.88 3.11
CA ASP A 65 14.14 10.90 4.50
C ASP A 65 14.47 9.49 5.03
N ALA A 66 14.55 8.47 4.16
CA ALA A 66 15.09 7.17 4.57
C ALA A 66 16.56 7.34 4.96
N PRO A 67 17.01 6.74 6.08
CA PRO A 67 18.45 6.60 6.29
C PRO A 67 19.06 5.88 5.08
N GLN A 68 20.26 6.29 4.64
CA GLN A 68 20.98 5.58 3.58
C GLN A 68 20.99 4.09 3.92
N TYR A 69 20.53 3.25 2.99
CA TYR A 69 20.60 1.82 3.18
C TYR A 69 22.04 1.34 2.90
N PRO A 70 22.65 0.55 3.78
CA PRO A 70 22.03 -0.05 4.96
C PRO A 70 22.01 0.93 6.15
N ALA A 71 20.86 1.06 6.83
CA ALA A 71 20.65 2.09 7.86
C ALA A 71 21.66 1.96 9.01
N MET A 72 22.08 3.08 9.61
CA MET A 72 22.93 3.11 10.82
C MET A 72 22.16 2.79 12.12
N ASP A 73 21.10 1.98 12.00
CA ASP A 73 20.23 1.52 13.08
C ASP A 73 20.27 -0.01 13.07
N ASP A 74 20.87 -0.61 14.10
CA ASP A 74 20.97 -2.06 14.22
C ASP A 74 19.59 -2.72 14.37
N GLY A 75 18.55 -1.94 14.66
CA GLY A 75 17.17 -2.35 14.71
C GLY A 75 16.52 -2.56 13.34
N LEU A 76 17.07 -1.93 12.30
CA LEU A 76 16.54 -1.97 10.94
C LEU A 76 17.53 -2.57 9.93
N ASN A 77 18.79 -2.72 10.34
CA ASN A 77 19.87 -3.23 9.51
C ASN A 77 20.50 -4.50 10.12
N PRO A 78 20.31 -5.69 9.52
CA PRO A 78 20.88 -6.93 10.04
C PRO A 78 22.41 -7.00 9.91
N GLN A 79 23.05 -6.17 9.07
CA GLN A 79 24.50 -6.17 8.88
C GLN A 79 25.25 -5.59 10.09
N LEU A 80 24.58 -4.79 10.92
CA LEU A 80 25.14 -4.27 12.18
C LEU A 80 25.01 -5.27 13.33
N THR A 81 24.27 -6.37 13.14
CA THR A 81 24.12 -7.42 14.15
C THR A 81 25.20 -8.48 13.97
N VAL A 82 25.89 -8.83 15.06
CA VAL A 82 26.79 -9.99 15.09
C VAL A 82 25.98 -11.27 15.30
N TRP A 83 25.82 -12.06 14.24
CA TRP A 83 25.15 -13.36 14.26
C TRP A 83 26.14 -14.43 14.72
N LYS A 84 26.04 -14.88 15.98
CA LYS A 84 27.04 -15.79 16.58
C LYS A 84 27.06 -17.16 15.93
N TYR A 85 25.89 -17.67 15.55
CA TYR A 85 25.75 -18.96 14.91
C TYR A 85 24.95 -18.84 13.61
N LEU A 86 25.32 -19.68 12.65
CA LEU A 86 24.62 -19.86 11.38
C LEU A 86 24.08 -21.30 11.35
N VAL A 87 22.75 -21.44 11.31
CA VAL A 87 22.06 -22.72 11.15
C VAL A 87 21.54 -22.81 9.72
N GLU A 88 21.83 -23.91 9.02
CA GLU A 88 21.41 -24.12 7.62
C GLU A 88 20.24 -25.13 7.59
N VAL A 89 19.19 -24.81 6.83
CA VAL A 89 18.03 -25.68 6.57
C VAL A 89 17.85 -25.81 5.07
N THR A 90 17.88 -27.04 4.57
CA THR A 90 17.66 -27.34 3.15
C THR A 90 16.49 -28.31 2.99
N PHE A 91 15.45 -27.87 2.29
CA PHE A 91 14.36 -28.73 1.84
C PHE A 91 14.72 -29.38 0.50
N ASN A 92 14.50 -30.69 0.35
CA ASN A 92 14.98 -31.49 -0.78
C ASN A 92 13.81 -32.24 -1.47
N GLY A 93 12.77 -31.51 -1.85
CA GLY A 93 11.53 -32.08 -2.40
C GLY A 93 10.80 -32.95 -1.39
N ASP A 94 10.67 -34.23 -1.73
CA ASP A 94 10.01 -35.25 -0.91
C ASP A 94 10.97 -35.92 0.10
N GLU A 95 12.27 -35.63 0.04
CA GLU A 95 13.25 -36.19 0.98
C GLU A 95 13.23 -35.48 2.34
N ALA A 96 13.79 -36.14 3.35
CA ALA A 96 13.92 -35.55 4.68
C ALA A 96 14.77 -34.26 4.63
N PRO A 97 14.27 -33.14 5.18
CA PRO A 97 15.02 -31.89 5.22
C PRO A 97 16.36 -32.07 5.94
N GLN A 98 17.40 -31.43 5.42
CA GLN A 98 18.72 -31.43 6.03
C GLN A 98 18.87 -30.19 6.90
N VAL A 99 19.25 -30.38 8.16
CA VAL A 99 19.49 -29.26 9.10
C VAL A 99 20.88 -29.39 9.69
N LYS A 100 21.69 -28.34 9.51
CA LYS A 100 23.05 -28.28 10.02
C LYS A 100 23.15 -27.24 11.14
N VAL A 101 23.39 -27.73 12.34
CA VAL A 101 23.58 -26.94 13.56
C VAL A 101 25.06 -26.96 13.94
N PRO A 102 25.75 -25.80 14.00
CA PRO A 102 27.15 -25.75 14.42
C PRO A 102 27.35 -26.23 15.87
N THR A 103 28.52 -26.79 16.16
CA THR A 103 28.90 -27.18 17.53
C THR A 103 28.84 -25.97 18.47
N GLY A 104 28.18 -26.14 19.62
CA GLY A 104 28.01 -25.10 20.63
C GLY A 104 26.83 -24.14 20.39
N CYS A 105 26.14 -24.25 19.25
CA CYS A 105 24.88 -23.56 19.02
C CYS A 105 23.80 -24.10 19.97
N PRO A 106 23.03 -23.24 20.67
CA PRO A 106 21.98 -23.67 21.59
C PRO A 106 20.73 -24.21 20.87
N ALA A 107 20.67 -24.12 19.54
CA ALA A 107 19.49 -24.47 18.78
C ALA A 107 19.17 -25.96 18.89
N THR A 108 17.90 -26.28 19.11
CA THR A 108 17.37 -27.65 19.07
C THR A 108 16.48 -27.82 17.84
N VAL A 109 16.53 -28.99 17.21
CA VAL A 109 15.87 -29.26 15.94
C VAL A 109 15.10 -30.57 16.01
N LYS A 110 13.87 -30.57 15.51
CA LYS A 110 13.08 -31.76 15.24
C LYS A 110 12.65 -31.74 13.77
N THR A 111 12.86 -32.84 13.06
CA THR A 111 12.39 -33.02 11.68
C THR A 111 11.40 -34.18 11.63
N GLU A 112 10.20 -33.96 11.10
CA GLU A 112 9.17 -35.00 11.01
C GLU A 112 8.28 -34.76 9.79
N ASN A 113 8.15 -35.77 8.93
CA ASN A 113 7.29 -35.75 7.74
C ASN A 113 7.49 -34.51 6.85
N GLY A 114 8.74 -34.15 6.56
CA GLY A 114 9.07 -32.97 5.75
C GLY A 114 9.00 -31.62 6.50
N ASN A 115 8.58 -31.61 7.77
CA ASN A 115 8.51 -30.41 8.60
C ASN A 115 9.77 -30.25 9.45
N VAL A 116 10.14 -29.00 9.72
CA VAL A 116 11.28 -28.63 10.54
C VAL A 116 10.80 -27.72 11.67
N ASP A 117 10.93 -28.18 12.91
CA ASP A 117 10.73 -27.37 14.11
C ASP A 117 12.10 -27.02 14.70
N ILE A 118 12.41 -25.73 14.83
CA ILE A 118 13.67 -25.23 15.42
C ILE A 118 13.36 -24.31 16.59
N ASP A 119 13.95 -24.58 17.76
CA ASP A 119 14.05 -23.62 18.85
C ASP A 119 15.48 -23.07 18.87
N LEU A 120 15.63 -21.75 18.65
CA LEU A 120 16.91 -21.04 18.63
C LEU A 120 17.50 -20.81 20.02
N GLY A 121 16.76 -21.10 21.09
CA GLY A 121 17.19 -20.88 22.46
C GLY A 121 17.10 -19.41 22.88
N ASP A 122 17.78 -19.07 23.98
CA ASP A 122 17.59 -17.83 24.71
C ASP A 122 18.88 -17.04 25.01
N THR A 123 20.02 -17.47 24.46
CA THR A 123 21.33 -16.89 24.77
C THR A 123 21.86 -15.99 23.67
N ASP A 124 21.79 -16.43 22.42
CA ASP A 124 22.55 -15.85 21.31
C ASP A 124 21.68 -15.39 20.13
N TYR A 125 22.22 -14.48 19.30
CA TYR A 125 21.61 -14.09 18.02
C TYR A 125 22.01 -15.08 16.93
N ILE A 126 21.02 -15.72 16.32
CA ILE A 126 21.22 -16.80 15.34
C ILE A 126 20.67 -16.37 13.98
N LYS A 127 21.46 -16.65 12.94
CA LYS A 127 21.05 -16.57 11.55
C LYS A 127 20.65 -17.97 11.06
N LEU A 128 19.43 -18.11 10.57
CA LEU A 128 18.95 -19.25 9.82
C LEU A 128 19.12 -18.95 8.33
N VAL A 129 19.72 -19.86 7.58
CA VAL A 129 19.73 -19.83 6.10
C VAL A 129 18.85 -20.97 5.62
N VAL A 130 17.77 -20.64 4.93
CA VAL A 130 16.72 -21.58 4.52
C VAL A 130 16.60 -21.57 3.01
N GLY A 131 16.74 -22.73 2.38
CA GLY A 131 16.66 -22.88 0.93
C GLY A 131 16.14 -24.25 0.49
N GLY A 132 16.09 -24.44 -0.83
CA GLY A 132 15.59 -25.67 -1.45
C GLY A 132 14.08 -25.65 -1.68
N GLU A 133 13.47 -26.82 -1.82
CA GLU A 133 12.05 -26.94 -2.17
C GLU A 133 11.32 -28.02 -1.39
N SER A 134 10.03 -27.83 -1.10
CA SER A 134 9.14 -28.90 -0.63
C SER A 134 7.68 -28.56 -0.94
N GLU A 135 6.92 -29.58 -1.36
CA GLU A 135 5.47 -29.46 -1.66
C GLU A 135 4.57 -29.75 -0.44
N SER A 136 5.15 -30.23 0.67
CA SER A 136 4.38 -30.57 1.88
C SER A 136 5.09 -30.27 3.20
N GLY A 137 6.21 -29.54 3.15
CA GLY A 137 7.02 -29.17 4.31
C GLY A 137 6.60 -27.86 4.97
N SER A 138 7.13 -27.61 6.15
CA SER A 138 7.00 -26.33 6.85
C SER A 138 8.21 -26.06 7.73
N LEU A 139 8.39 -24.79 8.10
CA LEU A 139 9.39 -24.36 9.07
C LEU A 139 8.70 -23.65 10.23
N ARG A 140 8.83 -24.20 11.44
CA ARG A 140 8.45 -23.55 12.69
C ARG A 140 9.70 -23.08 13.41
N VAL A 141 9.73 -21.80 13.80
CA VAL A 141 10.86 -21.21 14.54
C VAL A 141 10.39 -20.74 15.90
N ALA A 142 11.14 -21.04 16.95
CA ALA A 142 10.96 -20.50 18.29
C ALA A 142 12.28 -19.95 18.82
N GLY A 143 12.23 -19.21 19.92
CA GLY A 143 13.40 -18.65 20.59
C GLY A 143 13.05 -17.42 21.42
N ASN A 144 14.05 -16.84 22.08
CA ASN A 144 13.86 -15.70 22.99
C ASN A 144 14.75 -14.49 22.67
N LYS A 145 15.43 -14.51 21.52
CA LYS A 145 16.32 -13.44 21.06
C LYS A 145 15.95 -12.98 19.66
N ARG A 146 16.37 -11.76 19.29
CA ARG A 146 16.28 -11.32 17.89
C ARG A 146 17.01 -12.32 17.01
N HIS A 147 16.51 -12.55 15.81
CA HIS A 147 17.04 -13.58 14.92
C HIS A 147 16.88 -13.14 13.47
N LEU A 148 17.57 -13.85 12.58
CA LEU A 148 17.47 -13.64 11.14
C LEU A 148 17.06 -14.95 10.48
N ILE A 149 16.09 -14.88 9.57
CA ILE A 149 15.76 -15.94 8.63
C ILE A 149 16.11 -15.41 7.24
N GLN A 150 17.15 -15.96 6.63
CA GLN A 150 17.50 -15.71 5.24
C GLN A 150 16.79 -16.74 4.38
N LEU A 151 15.88 -16.29 3.52
CA LEU A 151 15.29 -17.12 2.49
C LEU A 151 16.18 -17.04 1.24
N ASN A 152 16.68 -18.19 0.78
CA ASN A 152 17.62 -18.27 -0.32
C ASN A 152 17.15 -19.27 -1.37
N ASN A 153 16.46 -18.77 -2.39
CA ASN A 153 15.84 -19.57 -3.45
C ASN A 153 14.93 -20.68 -2.88
N LEU A 154 14.12 -20.35 -1.87
CA LEU A 154 13.24 -21.29 -1.17
C LEU A 154 11.87 -21.40 -1.86
N THR A 155 11.41 -22.61 -2.19
CA THR A 155 9.99 -22.88 -2.51
C THR A 155 9.40 -23.81 -1.46
N LEU A 156 8.59 -23.29 -0.54
CA LEU A 156 8.06 -24.06 0.58
C LEU A 156 6.54 -24.04 0.59
N ARG A 157 5.93 -25.20 0.36
CA ARG A 157 4.49 -25.41 0.46
C ARG A 157 4.18 -26.35 1.61
N SER A 158 3.22 -25.94 2.42
CA SER A 158 2.70 -26.73 3.54
C SER A 158 1.26 -27.14 3.23
N ASN A 159 0.87 -28.35 3.62
CA ASN A 159 -0.49 -28.86 3.38
C ASN A 159 -1.48 -28.53 4.51
N ASP A 160 -0.98 -28.29 5.73
CA ASP A 160 -1.83 -28.33 6.92
C ASP A 160 -1.37 -27.43 8.08
N ARG A 161 -0.50 -26.47 7.80
CA ARG A 161 0.02 -25.45 8.75
C ARG A 161 0.65 -24.29 7.97
N PRO A 162 1.09 -23.18 8.59
CA PRO A 162 1.87 -22.17 7.87
C PRO A 162 3.09 -22.78 7.17
N ALA A 163 3.49 -22.23 6.02
CA ALA A 163 4.76 -22.60 5.40
C ALA A 163 5.93 -22.16 6.29
N ILE A 164 5.86 -20.95 6.84
CA ILE A 164 6.77 -20.48 7.89
C ILE A 164 5.94 -19.98 9.08
N ASN A 165 6.19 -20.56 10.25
CA ASN A 165 5.56 -20.21 11.51
C ASN A 165 6.61 -19.76 12.55
N ASP A 166 6.93 -18.48 12.57
CA ASP A 166 7.85 -17.88 13.54
C ASP A 166 7.12 -17.51 14.85
N GLN A 167 7.29 -18.35 15.86
CA GLN A 167 6.74 -18.18 17.21
C GLN A 167 7.66 -17.37 18.13
N ASN A 168 8.78 -16.85 17.64
CA ASN A 168 9.66 -16.01 18.43
C ASN A 168 9.11 -14.57 18.48
N GLY A 169 8.62 -14.15 19.64
CA GLY A 169 8.09 -12.80 19.86
C GLY A 169 9.13 -11.66 19.83
N LYS A 170 10.39 -11.93 19.48
CA LYS A 170 11.43 -10.90 19.30
C LYS A 170 11.55 -10.48 17.83
N ARG A 171 12.36 -9.47 17.57
CA ARG A 171 12.54 -8.95 16.20
C ARG A 171 13.14 -10.01 15.28
N LEU A 172 12.44 -10.30 14.20
CA LEU A 172 12.86 -11.07 13.05
C LEU A 172 13.40 -10.13 11.96
N PHE A 173 14.58 -10.43 11.44
CA PHE A 173 14.98 -9.99 10.10
C PHE A 173 14.67 -11.09 9.08
N LEU A 174 13.78 -10.79 8.14
CA LEU A 174 13.50 -11.64 7.00
C LEU A 174 14.36 -11.15 5.83
N ASP A 175 15.48 -11.82 5.59
CA ASP A 175 16.47 -11.45 4.58
C ASP A 175 16.20 -12.24 3.29
N LEU A 176 15.84 -11.54 2.22
CA LEU A 176 15.42 -12.14 0.96
C LEU A 176 16.61 -12.22 -0.01
N VAL A 177 16.95 -13.43 -0.44
CA VAL A 177 17.95 -13.72 -1.47
C VAL A 177 17.31 -14.56 -2.56
N GLY A 178 17.51 -14.16 -3.82
CA GLY A 178 16.93 -14.84 -4.97
C GLY A 178 15.39 -14.78 -4.98
N GLN A 179 14.74 -15.81 -5.52
CA GLN A 179 13.28 -15.91 -5.60
C GLN A 179 12.75 -16.92 -4.59
N ASN A 180 11.88 -16.47 -3.70
CA ASN A 180 11.29 -17.31 -2.65
C ASN A 180 9.78 -17.38 -2.82
N VAL A 181 9.20 -18.56 -2.60
CA VAL A 181 7.78 -18.84 -2.75
C VAL A 181 7.28 -19.59 -1.52
N LEU A 182 6.22 -19.08 -0.89
CA LEU A 182 5.55 -19.71 0.24
C LEU A 182 4.07 -19.94 -0.07
N SER A 183 3.55 -21.11 0.28
CA SER A 183 2.09 -21.33 0.33
C SER A 183 1.70 -22.31 1.41
N ASP A 184 0.52 -22.14 2.00
CA ASP A 184 -0.05 -23.08 2.95
C ASP A 184 -1.24 -23.85 2.35
N GLY A 185 -1.81 -24.77 3.15
CA GLY A 185 -3.01 -25.51 2.78
C GLY A 185 -4.28 -24.76 3.17
N SER A 186 -5.43 -25.26 2.73
CA SER A 186 -6.74 -24.64 3.03
C SER A 186 -7.27 -24.92 4.44
N ALA A 187 -6.60 -25.78 5.21
CA ALA A 187 -6.99 -26.16 6.56
C ALA A 187 -5.73 -26.36 7.39
N TYR A 188 -5.74 -25.91 8.65
CA TYR A 188 -4.65 -26.19 9.58
C TYR A 188 -5.01 -27.30 10.56
N ILE A 189 -4.04 -28.15 10.88
CA ILE A 189 -4.11 -28.98 12.08
C ILE A 189 -4.13 -28.10 13.33
N SER A 190 -4.69 -28.63 14.43
CA SER A 190 -4.75 -27.93 15.71
C SER A 190 -3.37 -27.44 16.14
N ALA A 191 -3.30 -26.18 16.56
CA ALA A 191 -2.09 -25.61 17.13
C ALA A 191 -1.88 -26.11 18.57
N PRO A 192 -0.63 -26.25 19.02
CA PRO A 192 -0.31 -26.33 20.45
C PRO A 192 -0.91 -25.16 21.22
N VAL A 193 -1.14 -25.35 22.52
CA VAL A 193 -1.65 -24.27 23.39
C VAL A 193 -0.67 -23.10 23.39
N GLY A 194 -1.16 -21.91 23.08
CA GLY A 194 -0.37 -20.67 23.05
C GLY A 194 0.40 -20.43 21.74
N GLU A 195 0.19 -21.25 20.71
CA GLU A 195 0.76 -21.04 19.37
C GLU A 195 -0.30 -20.47 18.42
N ASP A 196 0.01 -19.35 17.79
CA ASP A 196 -0.82 -18.76 16.75
C ASP A 196 -0.36 -19.20 15.35
N ARG A 197 -1.34 -19.42 14.46
CA ARG A 197 -1.13 -19.81 13.06
C ARG A 197 -2.04 -18.98 12.16
N LYS A 198 -1.64 -17.72 11.89
CA LYS A 198 -2.54 -16.72 11.31
C LYS A 198 -2.45 -16.56 9.79
N GLY A 199 -1.42 -17.10 9.14
CA GLY A 199 -1.25 -17.07 7.69
C GLY A 199 -0.10 -17.94 7.18
N ALA A 200 0.06 -18.02 5.85
CA ALA A 200 1.09 -18.86 5.21
C ALA A 200 2.52 -18.50 5.66
N PHE A 201 2.77 -17.21 5.85
CA PHE A 201 3.86 -16.71 6.69
C PHE A 201 3.25 -16.07 7.94
N PHE A 202 3.69 -16.48 9.12
CA PHE A 202 3.34 -15.84 10.37
C PHE A 202 4.59 -15.59 11.23
N SER A 203 4.65 -14.41 11.87
CA SER A 203 5.60 -14.09 12.94
C SER A 203 4.91 -13.45 14.15
N GLU A 204 5.15 -13.99 15.35
CA GLU A 204 4.73 -13.38 16.60
C GLU A 204 5.43 -12.03 16.86
N GLY A 205 6.70 -11.95 16.45
CA GLY A 205 7.56 -10.81 16.70
C GLY A 205 7.41 -9.68 15.68
N ASN A 206 8.24 -8.65 15.84
CA ASN A 206 8.38 -7.59 14.85
C ASN A 206 9.13 -8.12 13.62
N THR A 207 8.64 -7.84 12.42
CA THR A 207 9.28 -8.29 11.18
C THR A 207 9.89 -7.12 10.41
N VAL A 208 11.18 -7.23 10.10
CA VAL A 208 11.90 -6.33 9.19
C VAL A 208 12.27 -7.13 7.94
N ILE A 209 11.71 -6.74 6.79
CA ILE A 209 12.09 -7.34 5.50
C ILE A 209 13.29 -6.57 4.95
N CYS A 210 14.29 -7.31 4.49
CA CYS A 210 15.56 -6.80 3.95
C CYS A 210 16.08 -7.74 2.87
N GLY A 211 17.25 -7.42 2.31
CA GLY A 211 17.81 -8.11 1.15
C GLY A 211 17.26 -7.55 -0.17
N ASP A 212 17.80 -8.03 -1.28
CA ASP A 212 17.44 -7.63 -2.65
C ASP A 212 16.63 -8.70 -3.39
N GLY A 213 16.34 -9.84 -2.76
CA GLY A 213 15.50 -10.89 -3.31
C GLY A 213 14.00 -10.60 -3.22
N SER A 214 13.22 -11.58 -3.68
CA SER A 214 11.76 -11.52 -3.66
C SER A 214 11.15 -12.65 -2.82
N LEU A 215 9.99 -12.36 -2.23
CA LEU A 215 9.14 -13.32 -1.55
C LEU A 215 7.72 -13.25 -2.12
N GLU A 216 7.28 -14.35 -2.74
CA GLU A 216 5.91 -14.59 -3.15
C GLU A 216 5.17 -15.42 -2.10
N VAL A 217 3.94 -15.03 -1.74
CA VAL A 217 3.14 -15.72 -0.71
C VAL A 217 1.71 -15.94 -1.21
N THR A 218 1.17 -17.14 -0.98
CA THR A 218 -0.25 -17.48 -1.15
C THR A 218 -0.83 -18.02 0.15
N GLY A 219 -1.87 -17.35 0.67
CA GLY A 219 -2.58 -17.75 1.91
C GLY A 219 -3.91 -18.44 1.65
N ASN A 220 -3.91 -19.76 1.63
CA ASN A 220 -5.08 -20.61 1.39
C ASN A 220 -5.93 -20.87 2.65
N TYR A 221 -5.36 -20.75 3.86
CA TYR A 221 -6.10 -20.94 5.12
C TYR A 221 -6.70 -19.65 5.68
N SER A 222 -5.90 -18.57 5.75
CA SER A 222 -6.30 -17.29 6.36
C SER A 222 -5.59 -16.11 5.70
N HIS A 223 -4.55 -15.54 6.34
CA HIS A 223 -3.76 -14.46 5.79
C HIS A 223 -2.65 -15.00 4.87
N GLY A 224 -2.17 -14.19 3.95
CA GLY A 224 -0.94 -14.52 3.22
C GLY A 224 0.27 -14.32 4.12
N PHE A 225 0.53 -13.05 4.47
CA PHE A 225 1.62 -12.63 5.34
C PHE A 225 1.05 -11.96 6.60
N ALA A 226 1.40 -12.46 7.78
CA ALA A 226 0.93 -11.92 9.04
C ALA A 226 2.04 -11.72 10.07
N THR A 227 1.95 -10.64 10.85
CA THR A 227 2.81 -10.41 12.01
C THR A 227 2.03 -9.77 13.15
N ASP A 228 2.26 -10.25 14.38
CA ASP A 228 1.68 -9.67 15.59
C ASP A 228 2.46 -8.42 16.08
N GLY A 229 3.71 -8.26 15.64
CA GLY A 229 4.49 -7.04 15.82
C GLY A 229 4.25 -5.99 14.73
N PHE A 230 5.26 -5.18 14.45
CA PHE A 230 5.28 -4.27 13.30
C PHE A 230 5.83 -4.95 12.04
N LEU A 231 5.56 -4.35 10.87
CA LEU A 231 6.21 -4.67 9.59
C LEU A 231 7.00 -3.46 9.09
N TYR A 232 8.30 -3.64 8.89
CA TYR A 232 9.17 -2.65 8.25
C TYR A 232 9.73 -3.22 6.94
N VAL A 233 9.62 -2.48 5.84
CA VAL A 233 10.14 -2.89 4.53
C VAL A 233 11.30 -1.97 4.13
N ASN A 234 12.51 -2.52 4.13
CA ASN A 234 13.71 -1.83 3.67
C ASN A 234 13.76 -1.69 2.14
N PRO A 235 14.56 -0.75 1.61
CA PRO A 235 14.88 -0.70 0.19
C PRO A 235 15.45 -2.02 -0.33
N GLY A 236 15.17 -2.34 -1.60
CA GLY A 236 15.65 -3.55 -2.28
C GLY A 236 14.72 -4.77 -2.15
N ALA A 237 13.99 -4.88 -1.04
CA ALA A 237 13.14 -6.04 -0.80
C ALA A 237 11.87 -6.02 -1.68
N THR A 238 11.49 -7.20 -2.19
CA THR A 238 10.23 -7.40 -2.92
C THR A 238 9.31 -8.37 -2.17
N LEU A 239 8.18 -7.89 -1.66
CA LEU A 239 7.13 -8.71 -1.05
C LEU A 239 5.90 -8.76 -1.96
N VAL A 240 5.46 -9.95 -2.33
CA VAL A 240 4.30 -10.18 -3.21
C VAL A 240 3.36 -11.17 -2.52
N VAL A 241 2.16 -10.72 -2.14
CA VAL A 241 1.09 -11.61 -1.69
C VAL A 241 0.04 -11.74 -2.79
N ASN A 242 0.08 -12.83 -3.56
CA ASN A 242 -0.74 -12.99 -4.77
C ASN A 242 -2.21 -13.22 -4.46
N ASN A 243 -2.49 -13.93 -3.37
CA ASN A 243 -3.84 -14.13 -2.89
C ASN A 243 -3.85 -14.49 -1.40
N ALA A 244 -4.97 -14.18 -0.73
CA ALA A 244 -5.27 -14.71 0.57
C ALA A 244 -6.79 -14.84 0.76
N VAL A 245 -7.23 -15.91 1.43
CA VAL A 245 -8.65 -16.14 1.75
C VAL A 245 -9.19 -15.20 2.83
N ARG A 246 -8.33 -14.41 3.49
CA ARG A 246 -8.69 -13.29 4.37
C ARG A 246 -8.00 -11.99 3.93
N ASN A 247 -7.16 -11.40 4.77
CA ASN A 247 -6.33 -10.24 4.37
C ASN A 247 -5.04 -10.74 3.74
N ALA A 248 -4.56 -10.10 2.68
CA ALA A 248 -3.30 -10.47 2.05
C ALA A 248 -2.12 -10.24 3.00
N ILE A 249 -1.98 -9.02 3.51
CA ILE A 249 -1.02 -8.65 4.56
C ILE A 249 -1.79 -8.18 5.81
N HIS A 250 -1.48 -8.74 6.99
CA HIS A 250 -2.07 -8.33 8.26
C HIS A 250 -1.01 -8.07 9.33
N VAL A 251 -1.00 -6.86 9.88
CA VAL A 251 -0.02 -6.41 10.87
C VAL A 251 -0.74 -5.86 12.10
N LYS A 252 -0.71 -6.60 13.20
CA LYS A 252 -1.38 -6.16 14.44
C LYS A 252 -0.74 -4.88 15.00
N GLY A 253 0.58 -4.77 14.92
CA GLY A 253 1.31 -3.62 15.43
C GLY A 253 1.67 -3.74 16.91
N SER A 254 2.67 -2.99 17.34
CA SER A 254 3.21 -3.06 18.70
C SER A 254 2.59 -2.01 19.62
N ALA A 255 2.24 -2.42 20.85
CA ALA A 255 1.60 -1.56 21.85
C ALA A 255 2.56 -0.63 22.61
N SER A 256 3.89 -0.82 22.54
CA SER A 256 4.85 -0.16 23.46
C SER A 256 5.67 0.98 22.85
N GLU A 257 5.88 2.01 23.68
CA GLU A 257 6.88 3.10 23.67
C GLU A 257 6.63 4.35 22.82
N ALA A 258 6.74 5.50 23.50
CA ALA A 258 6.58 6.84 22.96
C ALA A 258 7.55 7.08 21.79
N ASN A 259 7.02 7.52 20.65
CA ASN A 259 7.77 8.02 19.48
C ASN A 259 8.53 7.03 18.59
N SER A 260 8.33 5.71 18.66
CA SER A 260 8.83 4.78 17.65
C SER A 260 7.69 4.07 16.93
N PHE A 261 7.80 3.95 15.62
CA PHE A 261 6.94 3.25 14.68
C PHE A 261 6.21 1.99 15.24
N ARG A 262 4.90 1.85 14.96
CA ARG A 262 4.01 0.87 15.65
C ARG A 262 3.15 -0.03 14.76
N GLY A 263 3.28 -0.01 13.44
CA GLY A 263 2.37 -0.73 12.54
C GLY A 263 3.06 -1.17 11.26
N VAL A 264 2.77 -0.54 10.12
CA VAL A 264 3.44 -0.79 8.83
C VAL A 264 4.25 0.43 8.40
N GLU A 265 5.52 0.23 8.04
CA GLU A 265 6.39 1.28 7.50
C GLU A 265 7.11 0.75 6.27
N ILE A 266 6.84 1.40 5.14
CA ILE A 266 7.46 1.09 3.86
C ILE A 266 8.33 2.29 3.51
N VAL A 267 9.64 2.12 3.58
CA VAL A 267 10.62 3.16 3.24
C VAL A 267 11.24 2.96 1.86
N GLY A 268 11.05 1.79 1.27
CA GLY A 268 11.54 1.42 -0.06
C GLY A 268 11.08 0.02 -0.44
N GLY A 269 11.59 -0.50 -1.56
CA GLY A 269 11.24 -1.84 -2.05
C GLY A 269 9.92 -1.87 -2.82
N TYR A 270 9.50 -3.07 -3.21
CA TYR A 270 8.23 -3.30 -3.89
C TYR A 270 7.30 -4.13 -3.00
N VAL A 271 6.09 -3.62 -2.76
CA VAL A 271 5.05 -4.33 -2.01
C VAL A 271 3.83 -4.50 -2.92
N TYR A 272 3.55 -5.74 -3.28
CA TYR A 272 2.31 -6.14 -3.94
C TYR A 272 1.44 -6.97 -3.00
N ALA A 273 0.15 -6.69 -2.96
CA ALA A 273 -0.78 -7.56 -2.26
C ALA A 273 -2.16 -7.57 -2.91
N ASN A 274 -2.76 -8.75 -3.01
CA ASN A 274 -4.08 -8.94 -3.60
C ASN A 274 -4.94 -9.88 -2.75
N THR A 275 -6.23 -9.56 -2.66
CA THR A 275 -7.25 -10.46 -2.11
C THR A 275 -8.59 -10.29 -2.81
N SER A 276 -9.25 -11.41 -3.09
CA SER A 276 -10.63 -11.47 -3.58
C SER A 276 -11.64 -11.86 -2.50
N SER A 277 -11.19 -12.02 -1.25
CA SER A 277 -12.04 -12.45 -0.15
C SER A 277 -13.09 -11.39 0.21
N PRO A 278 -14.34 -11.77 0.52
CA PRO A 278 -15.31 -10.87 1.12
C PRO A 278 -14.74 -10.20 2.37
N ARG A 279 -14.88 -8.88 2.48
CA ARG A 279 -14.30 -8.05 3.56
C ARG A 279 -12.76 -8.07 3.62
N GLY A 280 -12.09 -8.74 2.68
CA GLY A 280 -10.64 -8.88 2.63
C GLY A 280 -9.94 -7.54 2.43
N LYS A 281 -8.81 -7.37 3.10
CA LYS A 281 -7.97 -6.19 2.98
C LYS A 281 -6.61 -6.56 2.40
N ALA A 282 -6.11 -5.80 1.43
CA ALA A 282 -4.81 -6.09 0.83
C ALA A 282 -3.68 -5.81 1.84
N LEU A 283 -3.70 -4.64 2.47
CA LEU A 283 -2.82 -4.28 3.57
C LEU A 283 -3.66 -3.80 4.76
N LYS A 284 -3.69 -4.59 5.84
CA LYS A 284 -4.37 -4.24 7.09
C LYS A 284 -3.35 -4.03 8.21
N SER A 285 -3.52 -2.95 8.97
CA SER A 285 -2.90 -2.83 10.28
C SER A 285 -3.90 -2.44 11.37
N ASP A 286 -3.75 -3.03 12.56
CA ASP A 286 -4.49 -2.59 13.77
C ASP A 286 -3.81 -1.36 14.42
N SER A 287 -2.76 -0.84 13.78
CA SER A 287 -2.02 0.37 14.16
C SER A 287 -1.81 1.26 12.93
N ASN A 288 -0.85 2.20 12.99
CA ASN A 288 -0.58 3.14 11.90
C ASN A 288 0.03 2.46 10.67
N ILE A 289 -0.26 2.99 9.48
CA ILE A 289 0.41 2.64 8.23
C ILE A 289 1.13 3.88 7.70
N GLN A 290 2.42 3.76 7.41
CA GLN A 290 3.26 4.82 6.85
C GLN A 290 3.92 4.33 5.56
N ILE A 291 3.66 5.02 4.46
CA ILE A 291 4.35 4.80 3.19
C ILE A 291 5.20 6.04 2.93
N ARG A 292 6.51 5.88 3.07
CA ARG A 292 7.48 6.98 2.93
C ARG A 292 8.23 6.89 1.60
N GLY A 293 8.31 5.70 1.01
CA GLY A 293 8.92 5.42 -0.30
C GLY A 293 8.48 4.06 -0.84
N GLY A 294 9.17 3.57 -1.87
CA GLY A 294 8.87 2.30 -2.51
C GLY A 294 7.79 2.40 -3.58
N SER A 295 7.54 1.26 -4.24
CA SER A 295 6.37 1.06 -5.08
C SER A 295 5.40 0.12 -4.37
N VAL A 296 4.15 0.58 -4.19
CA VAL A 296 3.13 -0.16 -3.46
C VAL A 296 1.92 -0.37 -4.36
N SER A 297 1.59 -1.62 -4.67
CA SER A 297 0.49 -2.00 -5.57
C SER A 297 -0.48 -2.93 -4.86
N LEU A 298 -1.67 -2.45 -4.51
CA LEU A 298 -2.60 -3.16 -3.63
C LEU A 298 -3.97 -3.30 -4.27
N ASN A 299 -4.51 -4.52 -4.25
CA ASN A 299 -5.77 -4.86 -4.90
C ASN A 299 -6.74 -5.55 -3.93
N CYS A 300 -8.00 -5.12 -3.94
CA CYS A 300 -9.09 -5.85 -3.28
C CYS A 300 -10.32 -5.95 -4.20
N SER A 301 -10.84 -7.16 -4.40
CA SER A 301 -11.95 -7.42 -5.32
C SER A 301 -13.17 -8.11 -4.70
N GLY A 302 -13.05 -8.62 -3.47
CA GLY A 302 -14.21 -9.13 -2.74
C GLY A 302 -15.19 -8.02 -2.36
N ASN A 303 -16.42 -8.37 -1.98
CA ASN A 303 -17.47 -7.42 -1.60
C ASN A 303 -17.50 -7.16 -0.08
N ALA A 304 -18.15 -6.08 0.34
CA ALA A 304 -18.54 -5.93 1.74
C ALA A 304 -19.53 -7.03 2.14
N ALA A 305 -19.40 -7.53 3.37
CA ALA A 305 -20.23 -8.60 3.89
C ALA A 305 -20.32 -8.48 5.42
N ILE A 306 -21.26 -9.21 6.01
CA ILE A 306 -21.44 -9.26 7.46
C ILE A 306 -20.25 -10.01 8.08
N ASP A 307 -19.64 -9.41 9.10
CA ASP A 307 -18.66 -10.09 9.93
C ASP A 307 -19.38 -11.08 10.85
N PRO A 308 -19.12 -12.40 10.74
CA PRO A 308 -19.78 -13.37 11.59
C PRO A 308 -19.42 -13.23 13.08
N THR A 309 -18.36 -12.48 13.42
CA THR A 309 -17.95 -12.32 14.83
C THR A 309 -18.78 -11.28 15.58
N ASP A 310 -19.21 -10.21 14.92
CA ASP A 310 -19.91 -9.09 15.58
C ASP A 310 -21.18 -8.61 14.84
N GLY A 311 -21.50 -9.19 13.69
CA GLY A 311 -22.69 -8.85 12.90
C GLY A 311 -22.59 -7.54 12.11
N SER A 312 -21.45 -6.85 12.13
CA SER A 312 -21.25 -5.58 11.43
C SER A 312 -20.98 -5.77 9.93
N LEU A 313 -21.37 -4.80 9.11
CA LEU A 313 -21.05 -4.82 7.67
C LEU A 313 -19.62 -4.31 7.44
N SER A 314 -18.66 -5.22 7.33
CA SER A 314 -17.27 -4.85 7.06
C SER A 314 -17.01 -4.68 5.57
N SER A 315 -16.28 -3.64 5.20
CA SER A 315 -15.84 -3.41 3.82
C SER A 315 -14.48 -4.04 3.51
N PRO A 316 -14.26 -4.44 2.25
CA PRO A 316 -12.93 -4.71 1.71
C PRO A 316 -12.19 -3.38 1.50
N ALA A 317 -10.86 -3.41 1.56
CA ALA A 317 -10.06 -2.22 1.32
C ALA A 317 -8.65 -2.56 0.79
N CYS A 318 -8.07 -1.69 -0.04
CA CYS A 318 -6.66 -1.85 -0.40
C CYS A 318 -5.78 -1.57 0.83
N ILE A 319 -6.01 -0.44 1.50
CA ILE A 319 -5.34 -0.08 2.76
C ILE A 319 -6.39 0.08 3.87
N LYS A 320 -6.22 -0.63 4.98
CA LYS A 320 -6.99 -0.45 6.20
C LYS A 320 -6.07 -0.23 7.40
N SER A 321 -6.22 0.89 8.10
CA SER A 321 -5.61 1.13 9.40
C SER A 321 -6.67 1.37 10.47
N ASP A 322 -6.48 0.81 11.66
CA ASP A 322 -7.29 1.15 12.85
C ASP A 322 -6.86 2.47 13.50
N LEU A 323 -5.75 3.06 13.05
CA LEU A 323 -5.27 4.38 13.43
C LEU A 323 -5.09 5.25 12.17
N THR A 324 -3.89 5.81 11.97
CA THR A 324 -3.58 6.75 10.88
C THR A 324 -2.96 6.05 9.67
N VAL A 325 -3.37 6.49 8.48
CA VAL A 325 -2.62 6.21 7.23
C VAL A 325 -1.87 7.48 6.84
N ARG A 326 -0.55 7.41 6.71
CA ARG A 326 0.30 8.49 6.23
C ARG A 326 1.03 8.06 4.97
N ILE A 327 0.95 8.86 3.91
CA ILE A 327 1.72 8.71 2.69
C ILE A 327 2.58 9.96 2.55
N SER A 328 3.90 9.82 2.50
CA SER A 328 4.85 10.92 2.42
C SER A 328 5.79 10.81 1.22
N GLY A 329 5.77 9.69 0.51
CA GLY A 329 6.54 9.45 -0.71
C GLY A 329 6.20 8.10 -1.34
N GLY A 330 6.89 7.77 -2.42
CA GLY A 330 6.69 6.54 -3.21
C GLY A 330 5.54 6.63 -4.21
N SER A 331 5.42 5.59 -5.03
CA SER A 331 4.32 5.37 -5.99
C SER A 331 3.34 4.34 -5.43
N VAL A 332 2.11 4.77 -5.12
CA VAL A 332 1.07 3.98 -4.47
C VAL A 332 -0.12 3.79 -5.41
N ASN A 333 -0.32 2.56 -5.90
CA ASN A 333 -1.37 2.19 -6.83
C ASN A 333 -2.39 1.26 -6.15
N LEU A 334 -3.64 1.72 -6.02
CA LEU A 334 -4.70 1.00 -5.33
C LEU A 334 -5.85 0.67 -6.28
N THR A 335 -6.25 -0.60 -6.36
CA THR A 335 -7.42 -1.03 -7.14
C THR A 335 -8.45 -1.74 -6.27
N ALA A 336 -9.62 -1.12 -6.12
CA ALA A 336 -10.70 -1.66 -5.30
C ALA A 336 -11.95 -1.90 -6.17
N THR A 337 -12.36 -3.15 -6.43
CA THR A 337 -13.43 -3.44 -7.40
C THR A 337 -14.71 -4.04 -6.84
N GLY A 338 -14.74 -4.40 -5.56
CA GLY A 338 -15.92 -4.98 -4.94
C GLY A 338 -16.95 -3.94 -4.47
N ASP A 339 -18.18 -4.38 -4.30
CA ASP A 339 -19.24 -3.55 -3.72
C ASP A 339 -18.90 -3.11 -2.29
N GLY A 340 -19.10 -1.82 -2.00
CA GLY A 340 -18.72 -1.20 -0.73
C GLY A 340 -17.20 -1.04 -0.49
N ALA A 341 -16.35 -1.39 -1.46
CA ALA A 341 -14.90 -1.40 -1.31
C ALA A 341 -14.30 -0.01 -1.11
N LYS A 342 -13.07 0.02 -0.57
CA LYS A 342 -12.36 1.28 -0.29
C LYS A 342 -10.94 1.22 -0.83
N GLY A 343 -10.44 2.32 -1.36
CA GLY A 343 -8.99 2.44 -1.62
C GLY A 343 -8.25 2.50 -0.29
N ILE A 344 -8.47 3.58 0.46
CA ILE A 344 -7.92 3.80 1.79
C ILE A 344 -9.05 3.92 2.81
N LYS A 345 -8.95 3.21 3.93
CA LYS A 345 -9.80 3.37 5.10
C LYS A 345 -8.94 3.52 6.36
N ALA A 346 -9.07 4.64 7.05
CA ALA A 346 -8.48 4.86 8.36
C ALA A 346 -9.60 5.09 9.38
N ASN A 347 -9.53 4.45 10.55
CA ASN A 347 -10.40 4.81 11.68
C ASN A 347 -9.90 6.11 12.36
N GLY A 348 -8.60 6.42 12.20
CA GLY A 348 -8.01 7.71 12.56
C GLY A 348 -7.94 8.64 11.37
N ALA A 349 -6.80 9.35 11.25
CA ALA A 349 -6.57 10.32 10.19
C ALA A 349 -6.03 9.68 8.89
N VAL A 350 -6.16 10.42 7.79
CA VAL A 350 -5.38 10.19 6.57
C VAL A 350 -4.53 11.43 6.29
N GLU A 351 -3.23 11.24 6.08
CA GLU A 351 -2.28 12.31 5.81
C GLU A 351 -1.51 12.04 4.51
N LEU A 352 -1.67 12.92 3.53
CA LEU A 352 -1.05 12.85 2.21
C LEU A 352 -0.03 13.99 2.10
N ASN A 353 1.22 13.71 2.44
CA ASN A 353 2.30 14.69 2.55
C ASN A 353 3.21 14.73 1.30
N GLY A 354 3.13 13.73 0.42
CA GLY A 354 3.99 13.58 -0.74
C GLY A 354 3.76 12.25 -1.46
N GLY A 355 4.56 11.99 -2.49
CA GLY A 355 4.44 10.80 -3.35
C GLY A 355 3.32 10.92 -4.39
N ASP A 356 3.12 9.83 -5.14
CA ASP A 356 2.07 9.70 -6.15
C ASP A 356 1.09 8.60 -5.75
N LEU A 357 -0.12 9.00 -5.40
CA LEU A 357 -1.23 8.12 -5.03
C LEU A 357 -2.23 8.01 -6.17
N HIS A 358 -2.41 6.81 -6.69
CA HIS A 358 -3.42 6.47 -7.68
C HIS A 358 -4.44 5.49 -7.09
N ILE A 359 -5.72 5.83 -7.15
CA ILE A 359 -6.82 4.97 -6.68
C ILE A 359 -7.83 4.78 -7.80
N ALA A 360 -7.98 3.54 -8.25
CA ALA A 360 -9.04 3.11 -9.15
C ALA A 360 -10.06 2.29 -8.37
N LEU A 361 -11.26 2.84 -8.20
CA LEU A 361 -12.34 2.16 -7.51
C LEU A 361 -13.52 1.87 -8.44
N ARG A 362 -14.06 0.66 -8.32
CA ARG A 362 -15.31 0.18 -8.91
C ARG A 362 -16.11 -0.55 -7.84
N GLY A 363 -17.42 -0.39 -7.88
CA GLY A 363 -18.34 -1.08 -6.95
C GLY A 363 -19.49 -0.16 -6.58
N ASN A 364 -20.60 -0.75 -6.17
CA ASN A 364 -21.79 -0.01 -5.78
C ASN A 364 -21.92 0.06 -4.26
N ALA A 365 -22.68 1.03 -3.77
CA ALA A 365 -23.15 1.03 -2.40
C ALA A 365 -24.01 -0.21 -2.12
N ILE A 366 -23.78 -0.84 -0.97
CA ILE A 366 -24.59 -1.97 -0.50
C ILE A 366 -25.02 -1.74 0.95
N THR A 367 -26.15 -2.33 1.31
CA THR A 367 -26.72 -2.29 2.65
C THR A 367 -26.84 -3.70 3.21
N GLY A 368 -26.61 -3.87 4.52
CA GLY A 368 -26.69 -5.17 5.19
C GLY A 368 -26.61 -5.00 6.69
N GLY A 369 -27.35 -5.81 7.45
CA GLY A 369 -27.33 -5.77 8.92
C GLY A 369 -27.82 -4.45 9.53
N GLY A 370 -28.58 -3.64 8.78
CA GLY A 370 -28.99 -2.29 9.20
C GLY A 370 -27.94 -1.19 8.96
N ASP A 371 -26.81 -1.53 8.32
CA ASP A 371 -25.73 -0.60 7.98
C ASP A 371 -25.55 -0.48 6.45
N SER A 372 -24.70 0.44 6.00
CA SER A 372 -24.37 0.68 4.59
C SER A 372 -22.85 0.74 4.37
N ALA A 373 -22.38 0.02 3.36
CA ALA A 373 -21.02 0.11 2.84
C ALA A 373 -21.05 0.85 1.51
N THR A 374 -20.58 2.10 1.53
CA THR A 374 -20.43 2.93 0.33
C THR A 374 -19.00 2.84 -0.21
N PRO A 375 -18.81 2.75 -1.54
CA PRO A 375 -17.50 2.76 -2.15
C PRO A 375 -16.82 4.10 -2.00
N LYS A 376 -15.57 4.10 -1.52
CA LYS A 376 -14.81 5.33 -1.27
C LYS A 376 -13.36 5.22 -1.67
N GLY A 377 -12.86 6.16 -2.46
CA GLY A 377 -11.45 6.21 -2.80
C GLY A 377 -10.61 6.34 -1.52
N ILE A 378 -10.88 7.38 -0.73
CA ILE A 378 -10.27 7.61 0.58
C ILE A 378 -11.37 7.85 1.61
N LYS A 379 -11.32 7.16 2.75
CA LYS A 379 -12.14 7.43 3.94
C LYS A 379 -11.27 7.53 5.19
N ALA A 380 -11.20 8.73 5.75
CA ALA A 380 -10.78 8.95 7.13
C ALA A 380 -12.04 9.05 8.00
N ASP A 381 -12.11 8.33 9.11
CA ASP A 381 -13.14 8.64 10.13
C ASP A 381 -12.74 9.88 10.95
N GLY A 382 -11.44 10.12 11.10
CA GLY A 382 -10.88 11.36 11.64
C GLY A 382 -10.60 12.41 10.56
N ASN A 383 -9.59 13.24 10.82
CA ASN A 383 -9.16 14.31 9.91
C ASN A 383 -8.55 13.75 8.61
N LEU A 384 -8.68 14.51 7.54
CA LEU A 384 -7.94 14.27 6.31
C LEU A 384 -7.09 15.50 5.98
N MET A 385 -5.79 15.30 5.83
CA MET A 385 -4.82 16.36 5.53
C MET A 385 -4.11 16.03 4.22
N ILE A 386 -4.12 16.96 3.27
CA ILE A 386 -3.37 16.89 2.02
C ILE A 386 -2.39 18.05 2.01
N ASN A 387 -1.12 17.76 2.28
CA ASN A 387 -0.03 18.76 2.33
C ASN A 387 0.86 18.70 1.08
N GLY A 388 0.74 17.66 0.25
CA GLY A 388 1.60 17.48 -0.92
C GLY A 388 1.24 16.26 -1.78
N GLY A 389 2.08 16.00 -2.78
CA GLY A 389 1.98 14.83 -3.67
C GLY A 389 0.93 14.96 -4.78
N GLY A 390 0.96 13.99 -5.70
CA GLY A 390 -0.08 13.77 -6.70
C GLY A 390 -1.12 12.78 -6.18
N ASN A 391 -2.38 13.19 -6.09
CA ASN A 391 -3.46 12.41 -5.49
C ASN A 391 -4.58 12.22 -6.52
N TYR A 392 -4.62 11.05 -7.16
CA TYR A 392 -5.48 10.74 -8.29
C TYR A 392 -6.51 9.66 -7.92
N VAL A 393 -7.75 10.07 -7.67
CA VAL A 393 -8.82 9.21 -7.18
C VAL A 393 -9.96 9.13 -8.19
N SER A 394 -10.22 7.94 -8.72
CA SER A 394 -11.36 7.65 -9.59
C SER A 394 -12.27 6.61 -8.92
N ALA A 395 -13.27 7.07 -8.17
CA ALA A 395 -14.31 6.23 -7.60
C ALA A 395 -15.52 6.15 -8.54
N ARG A 396 -15.79 4.95 -9.07
CA ARG A 396 -16.89 4.69 -10.00
C ARG A 396 -17.86 3.66 -9.42
N GLY A 397 -19.14 3.84 -9.69
CA GLY A 397 -20.23 3.00 -9.21
C GLY A 397 -21.19 3.78 -8.32
N ALA A 398 -22.43 3.29 -8.19
CA ALA A 398 -23.53 4.06 -7.64
C ALA A 398 -23.27 4.47 -6.18
N GLY A 399 -23.45 5.76 -5.89
CA GLY A 399 -23.26 6.33 -4.55
C GLY A 399 -21.78 6.51 -4.14
N SER A 400 -20.83 6.31 -5.05
CA SER A 400 -19.41 6.38 -4.74
C SER A 400 -18.94 7.79 -4.39
N ILE A 401 -17.97 7.85 -3.47
CA ILE A 401 -17.32 9.10 -3.06
C ILE A 401 -15.83 9.00 -3.37
N GLY A 402 -15.25 10.05 -3.94
CA GLY A 402 -13.80 10.11 -4.17
C GLY A 402 -13.04 10.15 -2.85
N ILE A 403 -13.11 11.28 -2.14
CA ILE A 403 -12.42 11.51 -0.87
C ILE A 403 -13.43 11.91 0.21
N GLU A 404 -13.40 11.22 1.35
CA GLU A 404 -14.24 11.51 2.51
C GLU A 404 -13.42 11.67 3.80
N SER A 405 -13.70 12.72 4.55
CA SER A 405 -13.36 12.83 5.98
C SER A 405 -14.63 12.84 6.83
N GLY A 406 -14.66 12.00 7.87
CA GLY A 406 -15.69 12.03 8.91
C GLY A 406 -15.60 13.25 9.83
N TYR A 407 -14.49 13.98 9.79
CA TYR A 407 -14.24 15.18 10.60
C TYR A 407 -13.90 16.38 9.71
N GLY A 408 -12.72 16.98 9.89
CA GLY A 408 -12.24 18.12 9.12
C GLY A 408 -11.33 17.69 7.97
N MET A 409 -11.33 18.49 6.91
CA MET A 409 -10.44 18.31 5.77
C MET A 409 -9.60 19.57 5.58
N VAL A 410 -8.28 19.41 5.50
CA VAL A 410 -7.34 20.49 5.21
C VAL A 410 -6.57 20.13 3.94
N ILE A 411 -6.52 21.07 3.01
CA ILE A 411 -5.69 20.98 1.81
C ILE A 411 -4.72 22.15 1.83
N ASP A 412 -3.44 21.84 2.01
CA ASP A 412 -2.31 22.78 2.12
C ASP A 412 -1.16 22.38 1.19
N GLY A 413 -1.49 21.89 0.00
CA GLY A 413 -0.51 21.62 -1.04
C GLY A 413 -0.90 20.47 -1.97
N GLY A 414 0.02 20.14 -2.88
CA GLY A 414 -0.11 19.04 -3.81
C GLY A 414 -1.12 19.27 -4.94
N VAL A 415 -1.31 18.23 -5.74
CA VAL A 415 -2.30 18.17 -6.83
C VAL A 415 -3.27 17.05 -6.50
N THR A 416 -4.56 17.36 -6.41
CA THR A 416 -5.62 16.39 -6.12
C THR A 416 -6.66 16.39 -7.22
N TYR A 417 -6.79 15.26 -7.92
CA TYR A 417 -7.86 14.98 -8.86
C TYR A 417 -8.72 13.87 -8.30
N THR A 418 -9.98 14.17 -7.97
CA THR A 418 -10.87 13.22 -7.32
C THR A 418 -12.26 13.21 -7.94
N PHE A 419 -12.75 12.02 -8.22
CA PHE A 419 -14.03 11.78 -8.87
C PHE A 419 -14.81 10.73 -8.09
N GLY A 420 -16.07 11.02 -7.79
CA GLY A 420 -17.04 10.06 -7.29
C GLY A 420 -18.37 10.24 -8.02
N SER A 421 -19.17 9.18 -8.16
CA SER A 421 -20.48 9.33 -8.82
C SER A 421 -21.41 10.24 -8.02
N ASN A 422 -21.34 10.19 -6.69
CA ASN A 422 -22.11 11.06 -5.79
C ASN A 422 -21.30 12.32 -5.44
N MET A 423 -20.10 12.15 -4.89
CA MET A 423 -19.25 13.27 -4.48
C MET A 423 -17.79 13.04 -4.81
N GLY A 424 -17.09 14.06 -5.32
CA GLY A 424 -15.64 14.04 -5.44
C GLY A 424 -14.97 14.26 -4.08
N ILE A 425 -15.49 15.20 -3.30
CA ILE A 425 -15.05 15.52 -1.94
C ILE A 425 -16.24 15.65 -0.99
N LEU A 426 -16.13 15.01 0.17
CA LEU A 426 -17.04 15.14 1.32
C LEU A 426 -16.23 15.34 2.61
N PHE A 427 -16.57 16.34 3.40
CA PHE A 427 -16.10 16.47 4.78
C PHE A 427 -17.26 16.68 5.75
N GLY A 428 -17.20 16.02 6.91
CA GLY A 428 -18.28 16.01 7.90
C GLY A 428 -18.38 17.28 8.74
N ARG A 429 -17.31 18.09 8.82
CA ARG A 429 -17.26 19.32 9.61
C ARG A 429 -16.69 20.49 8.79
N THR A 430 -15.48 20.93 9.10
CA THR A 430 -14.84 22.10 8.50
C THR A 430 -13.91 21.70 7.38
N GLY A 431 -14.04 22.35 6.23
CA GLY A 431 -13.04 22.34 5.17
C GLY A 431 -12.15 23.58 5.28
N ALA A 432 -10.84 23.41 5.18
CA ALA A 432 -9.89 24.50 4.99
C ALA A 432 -9.06 24.24 3.73
N TYR A 433 -8.96 25.25 2.89
CA TYR A 433 -8.11 25.24 1.70
C TYR A 433 -7.09 26.37 1.84
N CYS A 434 -5.81 25.98 1.86
CA CYS A 434 -4.67 26.86 2.08
C CYS A 434 -3.83 27.02 0.80
N SER A 435 -3.54 25.92 0.08
CA SER A 435 -2.74 25.94 -1.16
C SER A 435 -2.93 24.64 -1.98
N GLY A 436 -2.29 24.55 -3.17
CA GLY A 436 -2.34 23.38 -4.06
C GLY A 436 -3.39 23.45 -5.16
N VAL A 437 -3.65 22.35 -5.87
CA VAL A 437 -4.67 22.27 -6.93
C VAL A 437 -5.66 21.17 -6.59
N VAL A 438 -6.96 21.50 -6.62
CA VAL A 438 -8.02 20.52 -6.35
C VAL A 438 -9.06 20.54 -7.47
N LEU A 439 -9.21 19.42 -8.15
CA LEU A 439 -10.33 19.15 -9.04
C LEU A 439 -11.20 18.04 -8.44
N ALA A 440 -12.43 18.38 -8.07
CA ALA A 440 -13.39 17.45 -7.49
C ALA A 440 -14.63 17.33 -8.38
N GLY A 441 -14.98 16.12 -8.80
CA GLY A 441 -16.15 15.85 -9.63
C GLY A 441 -17.16 14.90 -8.98
N GLY A 442 -18.45 15.24 -9.06
CA GLY A 442 -19.57 14.43 -8.55
C GLY A 442 -20.94 15.10 -8.73
N GLU A 443 -22.02 14.45 -8.34
CA GLU A 443 -23.36 15.08 -8.29
C GLU A 443 -23.40 16.31 -7.38
N SER A 444 -22.56 16.32 -6.34
CA SER A 444 -22.30 17.47 -5.48
C SER A 444 -20.90 17.38 -4.86
N ASN A 445 -20.39 18.47 -4.29
CA ASN A 445 -19.15 18.47 -3.51
C ASN A 445 -19.32 19.35 -2.27
N SER A 446 -18.62 19.01 -1.19
CA SER A 446 -18.41 19.94 -0.09
C SER A 446 -17.60 21.14 -0.57
N ASP A 447 -18.03 22.35 -0.21
CA ASP A 447 -17.37 23.60 -0.61
C ASP A 447 -16.42 24.07 0.49
N PHE A 448 -15.16 24.28 0.15
CA PHE A 448 -14.14 24.86 1.04
C PHE A 448 -14.38 26.35 1.36
N ASN A 449 -15.49 26.93 0.90
CA ASN A 449 -15.88 28.33 1.10
C ASN A 449 -14.73 29.29 0.74
N SER A 450 -14.00 28.95 -0.33
CA SER A 450 -12.86 29.73 -0.80
C SER A 450 -13.31 30.64 -1.94
N ALA A 451 -12.80 31.88 -1.98
CA ALA A 451 -13.01 32.80 -3.11
C ALA A 451 -12.40 32.30 -4.45
N TYR A 452 -11.76 31.13 -4.42
CA TYR A 452 -10.95 30.55 -5.47
C TYR A 452 -11.57 29.26 -6.07
N THR A 453 -12.84 28.98 -5.75
CA THR A 453 -13.58 27.83 -6.29
C THR A 453 -14.41 28.23 -7.52
N MET A 454 -14.19 27.56 -8.65
CA MET A 454 -15.04 27.61 -9.84
C MET A 454 -15.96 26.39 -9.88
N SER A 455 -17.27 26.62 -10.05
CA SER A 455 -18.25 25.55 -10.28
C SER A 455 -18.47 25.28 -11.76
N LEU A 456 -18.49 24.00 -12.12
CA LEU A 456 -18.77 23.48 -13.45
C LEU A 456 -20.07 22.68 -13.39
N THR A 457 -20.92 22.77 -14.42
CA THR A 457 -22.19 22.03 -14.49
C THR A 457 -22.31 21.29 -15.81
N ASN A 458 -23.02 20.16 -15.80
CA ASN A 458 -23.30 19.33 -16.98
C ASN A 458 -22.06 18.97 -17.80
N VAL A 459 -20.99 18.64 -17.09
CA VAL A 459 -19.73 18.17 -17.66
C VAL A 459 -19.98 16.87 -18.44
N GLN A 460 -19.54 16.84 -19.70
CA GLN A 460 -19.68 15.64 -20.54
C GLN A 460 -18.45 14.74 -20.39
N SER A 461 -18.68 13.42 -20.45
CA SER A 461 -17.60 12.44 -20.51
C SER A 461 -16.65 12.72 -21.66
N GLN A 462 -15.37 12.39 -21.50
CA GLN A 462 -14.33 12.51 -22.54
C GLN A 462 -14.05 13.96 -22.99
N THR A 463 -14.69 14.95 -22.37
CA THR A 463 -14.40 16.37 -22.62
C THR A 463 -13.06 16.72 -21.98
N ILE A 464 -12.26 17.52 -22.67
CA ILE A 464 -11.03 18.09 -22.10
C ILE A 464 -11.32 19.50 -21.61
N SER A 465 -11.18 19.72 -20.32
CA SER A 465 -11.18 21.05 -19.72
C SER A 465 -9.74 21.54 -19.58
N LYS A 466 -9.50 22.78 -20.01
CA LYS A 466 -8.21 23.44 -19.89
C LYS A 466 -8.30 24.51 -18.80
N ILE A 467 -7.28 24.58 -17.98
CA ILE A 467 -7.09 25.57 -16.93
C ILE A 467 -6.03 26.52 -17.46
N MET A 468 -6.39 27.79 -17.61
CA MET A 468 -5.50 28.83 -18.11
C MET A 468 -5.15 29.80 -16.97
N SER A 469 -4.04 30.51 -17.09
CA SER A 469 -3.69 31.66 -16.24
C SER A 469 -4.81 32.71 -16.25
N GLU A 470 -4.83 33.58 -15.23
CA GLU A 470 -5.82 34.67 -15.13
C GLU A 470 -5.81 35.60 -16.36
N ASP A 471 -4.65 35.77 -17.00
CA ASP A 471 -4.50 36.54 -18.24
C ASP A 471 -4.76 35.73 -19.52
N GLY A 472 -5.09 34.45 -19.39
CA GLY A 472 -5.45 33.53 -20.47
C GLY A 472 -4.29 33.11 -21.37
N LYS A 473 -3.04 33.44 -21.03
CA LYS A 473 -1.88 33.22 -21.90
C LYS A 473 -1.15 31.92 -21.65
N GLU A 474 -1.23 31.39 -20.45
CA GLU A 474 -0.52 30.16 -20.06
C GLU A 474 -1.53 29.05 -19.77
N LEU A 475 -1.29 27.86 -20.32
CA LEU A 475 -2.02 26.67 -19.94
C LEU A 475 -1.44 26.16 -18.61
N ILE A 476 -2.18 26.35 -17.52
CA ILE A 476 -1.82 25.81 -16.20
C ILE A 476 -1.97 24.28 -16.20
N GLY A 477 -2.98 23.76 -16.90
CA GLY A 477 -3.18 22.32 -17.01
C GLY A 477 -4.38 21.94 -17.87
N SER A 478 -4.49 20.67 -18.20
CA SER A 478 -5.68 20.14 -18.89
C SER A 478 -6.09 18.81 -18.28
N PHE A 479 -7.39 18.52 -18.33
CA PHE A 479 -7.92 17.32 -17.73
C PHE A 479 -9.08 16.79 -18.55
N ARG A 480 -9.09 15.47 -18.73
CA ARG A 480 -10.14 14.75 -19.46
C ARG A 480 -11.14 14.20 -18.45
N TRP A 481 -12.42 14.48 -18.67
CA TRP A 481 -13.47 14.02 -17.76
C TRP A 481 -13.75 12.52 -17.95
N PRO A 482 -13.54 11.68 -16.91
CA PRO A 482 -13.65 10.24 -17.03
C PRO A 482 -15.07 9.72 -17.29
N VAL A 483 -16.07 10.50 -16.87
CA VAL A 483 -17.51 10.22 -16.95
C VAL A 483 -18.25 11.55 -17.08
N ALA A 484 -19.50 11.49 -17.57
CA ALA A 484 -20.37 12.65 -17.52
C ALA A 484 -20.76 12.93 -16.06
N MET A 485 -20.79 14.21 -15.67
CA MET A 485 -21.08 14.63 -14.31
C MET A 485 -22.04 15.82 -14.31
N LYS A 486 -23.01 15.78 -13.41
CA LYS A 486 -23.95 16.88 -13.22
C LYS A 486 -23.24 18.14 -12.72
N SER A 487 -22.24 17.97 -11.85
CA SER A 487 -21.48 19.08 -11.30
C SER A 487 -20.00 18.73 -11.09
N ALA A 488 -19.19 19.77 -10.95
CA ALA A 488 -17.81 19.68 -10.53
C ALA A 488 -17.35 21.01 -9.93
N SER A 489 -16.27 20.96 -9.15
CA SER A 489 -15.61 22.15 -8.60
C SER A 489 -14.11 22.07 -8.85
N LEU A 490 -13.55 23.18 -9.31
CA LEU A 490 -12.10 23.38 -9.40
C LEU A 490 -11.71 24.47 -8.40
N THR A 491 -10.76 24.19 -7.52
CA THR A 491 -10.24 25.14 -6.52
C THR A 491 -8.73 25.27 -6.68
N ILE A 492 -8.24 26.50 -6.91
CA ILE A 492 -6.82 26.83 -7.13
C ILE A 492 -6.52 28.20 -6.52
N LEU A 493 -5.59 28.28 -5.57
CA LEU A 493 -5.10 29.53 -5.01
C LEU A 493 -4.12 30.20 -6.00
N LYS A 494 -4.17 31.54 -6.06
CA LYS A 494 -3.32 32.37 -6.92
C LYS A 494 -1.83 32.19 -6.67
#